data_AF-A0A352Z6I4-F1
#
_entry.id   AF-A0A352Z6I4-F1
#
_cell.length_a   1.000
_cell.length_b   1.000
_cell.length_c   1.000
_cell.angle_alpha   90.00
_cell.angle_beta   90.00
_cell.angle_gamma   90.00
#
_symmetry.space_group_name_H-M   'P 1'
#
loop_
_entity.id
_entity.type
_entity.pdbx_description
1 polymer ?
#
loop_
_entity_poly.entity_id
_entity_poly.type
_entity_poly.pdbx_seq_one_letter_code
_entity_poly.pdbx_strand_id
1 'polypeptide(L)'
;AGADLVVLCDTNGGSMSNEVYSIVKRVYRAVKIPLGIHTHNDCELAVANTLMAVEAGCRHVQGTINGYGERCGNANMCSIIPNLILKLGYEGIPKDRLARLRDVSLFVDEMANVIPDKHRPYVGESAFAHKGGIHVSAIRKNPETYEHIKPELVGNTQRVLISDLSGESSILYKAKAFNIDIEKNRRIVKEVVKKIKELEMRGYQFEGAEGSLELLMKKSLGVHKQYFDLIGFRVVVEKKERGEPISEATIMLKVGDRIEHTAALGNGPVNALDNALRKALHKFYPTLARMNLVDYKVRVLTTTDGTEAPTRVLIESSDGKRVWGTVGVSPNIIEASWQALVDSIDYKLLIEEENI
;
A
#
# COMPACT_ATOMS: atom_id res chain seq x y z
N ALA A 1 -23.48 22.89 -41.52
CA ALA A 1 -22.55 22.93 -40.37
C ALA A 1 -21.68 21.67 -40.44
N GLY A 2 -20.34 21.79 -40.33
CA GLY A 2 -19.36 20.71 -40.56
C GLY A 2 -18.66 20.24 -39.29
N ALA A 3 -19.43 19.87 -38.26
CA ALA A 3 -18.88 19.31 -37.03
C ALA A 3 -18.65 17.80 -37.17
N ASP A 4 -17.46 17.31 -36.78
CA ASP A 4 -17.09 15.89 -36.86
C ASP A 4 -17.64 15.05 -35.68
N LEU A 5 -17.97 15.70 -34.56
CA LEU A 5 -18.39 15.07 -33.31
C LEU A 5 -19.26 16.03 -32.50
N VAL A 6 -20.26 15.50 -31.79
CA VAL A 6 -21.00 16.23 -30.75
C VAL A 6 -20.83 15.54 -29.41
N VAL A 7 -20.31 16.25 -28.42
CA VAL A 7 -20.13 15.73 -27.05
C VAL A 7 -21.28 16.20 -26.17
N LEU A 8 -21.91 15.25 -25.50
CA LEU A 8 -22.95 15.51 -24.51
C LEU A 8 -22.31 15.61 -23.12
N CYS A 9 -22.62 16.67 -22.38
CA CYS A 9 -21.99 16.96 -21.09
C CYS A 9 -22.98 16.84 -19.93
N ASP A 10 -22.67 16.00 -18.95
CA ASP A 10 -23.31 15.95 -17.63
C ASP A 10 -22.51 16.82 -16.66
N THR A 11 -22.57 18.14 -16.89
CA THR A 11 -21.67 19.12 -16.25
C THR A 11 -21.86 19.22 -14.73
N ASN A 12 -23.11 19.04 -14.26
CA ASN A 12 -23.42 19.06 -12.83
C ASN A 12 -23.10 17.73 -12.14
N GLY A 13 -22.81 16.66 -12.90
CA GLY A 13 -22.54 15.31 -12.38
C GLY A 13 -23.72 14.67 -11.63
N GLY A 14 -24.93 15.18 -11.85
CA GLY A 14 -26.13 14.83 -11.08
C GLY A 14 -27.12 13.92 -11.81
N SER A 15 -26.85 13.58 -13.07
CA SER A 15 -27.77 12.77 -13.88
C SER A 15 -27.76 11.30 -13.46
N MET A 16 -28.94 10.66 -13.46
CA MET A 16 -29.03 9.22 -13.20
C MET A 16 -28.71 8.41 -14.46
N SER A 17 -28.12 7.22 -14.32
CA SER A 17 -27.58 6.47 -15.47
C SER A 17 -28.62 6.05 -16.52
N ASN A 18 -29.85 5.73 -16.09
CA ASN A 18 -30.97 5.42 -16.98
C ASN A 18 -31.48 6.66 -17.75
N GLU A 19 -31.41 7.84 -17.13
CA GLU A 19 -31.72 9.11 -17.77
C GLU A 19 -30.69 9.43 -18.84
N VAL A 20 -29.39 9.31 -18.52
CA VAL A 20 -28.29 9.49 -19.48
C VAL A 20 -28.47 8.55 -20.69
N TYR A 21 -28.73 7.26 -20.47
CA TYR A 21 -28.99 6.32 -21.58
C TYR A 21 -30.13 6.81 -22.48
N SER A 22 -31.27 7.19 -21.87
CA SER A 22 -32.48 7.58 -22.59
C SER A 22 -32.28 8.86 -23.40
N ILE A 23 -31.58 9.84 -22.83
CA ILE A 23 -31.23 11.10 -23.49
C ILE A 23 -30.28 10.83 -24.65
N VAL A 24 -29.18 10.12 -24.42
CA VAL A 24 -28.18 9.80 -25.45
C VAL A 24 -28.82 9.00 -26.58
N LYS A 25 -29.69 8.03 -26.28
CA LYS A 25 -30.38 7.24 -27.30
C LYS A 25 -31.30 8.08 -28.17
N ARG A 26 -31.98 9.07 -27.59
CA ARG A 26 -32.81 10.03 -28.32
C ARG A 26 -31.96 10.89 -29.23
N VAL A 27 -30.85 11.43 -28.73
CA VAL A 27 -29.91 12.24 -29.52
C VAL A 27 -29.31 11.40 -30.65
N TYR A 28 -28.86 10.17 -30.38
CA TYR A 28 -28.29 9.25 -31.36
C TYR A 28 -29.25 8.94 -32.52
N ARG A 29 -30.57 8.91 -32.28
CA ARG A 29 -31.56 8.73 -33.36
C ARG A 29 -31.68 9.97 -34.24
N ALA A 30 -31.59 11.16 -33.64
CA ALA A 30 -31.79 12.46 -34.29
C ALA A 30 -30.53 12.99 -34.99
N VAL A 31 -29.35 12.74 -34.42
CA VAL A 31 -28.06 13.27 -34.87
C VAL A 31 -27.31 12.17 -35.64
N LYS A 32 -26.87 12.48 -36.87
CA LYS A 32 -26.20 11.51 -37.76
C LYS A 32 -24.67 11.57 -37.73
N ILE A 33 -24.11 12.50 -36.96
CA ILE A 33 -22.66 12.56 -36.71
C ILE A 33 -22.32 11.80 -35.42
N PRO A 34 -21.08 11.30 -35.27
CA PRO A 34 -20.62 10.62 -34.06
C PRO A 34 -20.91 11.42 -32.79
N LEU A 35 -21.24 10.70 -31.72
CA LEU A 35 -21.51 11.27 -30.41
C LEU A 35 -20.40 10.96 -29.41
N GLY A 36 -20.15 11.89 -28.51
CA GLY A 36 -19.30 11.71 -27.34
C GLY A 36 -20.03 11.98 -26.04
N ILE A 37 -19.40 11.61 -24.92
CA ILE A 37 -19.90 11.87 -23.57
C ILE A 37 -18.78 12.44 -22.69
N HIS A 38 -19.13 13.41 -21.84
CA HIS A 38 -18.30 13.96 -20.76
C HIS A 38 -19.14 14.03 -19.48
N THR A 39 -18.80 13.23 -18.46
CA THR A 39 -19.58 13.17 -17.21
C THR A 39 -18.76 13.57 -16.00
N HIS A 40 -19.35 14.37 -15.11
CA HIS A 40 -18.81 14.67 -13.78
C HIS A 40 -19.34 13.71 -12.72
N ASN A 41 -18.67 13.64 -11.57
CA ASN A 41 -18.87 12.60 -10.55
C ASN A 41 -19.59 13.07 -9.27
N ASP A 42 -20.34 14.16 -9.33
CA ASP A 42 -21.01 14.75 -8.15
C ASP A 42 -22.00 13.79 -7.45
N CYS A 43 -22.54 12.79 -8.17
CA CYS A 43 -23.36 11.70 -7.60
C CYS A 43 -22.66 10.33 -7.54
N GLU A 44 -21.34 10.25 -7.73
CA GLU A 44 -20.59 8.98 -7.84
C GLU A 44 -21.05 8.06 -8.99
N LEU A 45 -21.68 8.65 -10.02
CA LEU A 45 -22.23 7.94 -11.17
C LEU A 45 -21.47 8.18 -12.48
N ALA A 46 -20.36 8.94 -12.50
CA ALA A 46 -19.71 9.33 -13.76
C ALA A 46 -19.30 8.12 -14.62
N VAL A 47 -18.71 7.11 -14.00
CA VAL A 47 -18.30 5.87 -14.70
C VAL A 47 -19.53 5.14 -15.25
N ALA A 48 -20.58 4.98 -14.45
CA ALA A 48 -21.81 4.31 -14.87
C ALA A 48 -22.51 5.07 -16.01
N ASN A 49 -22.66 6.38 -15.87
CA ASN A 49 -23.24 7.27 -16.88
C ASN A 49 -22.46 7.22 -18.20
N THR A 50 -21.13 7.20 -18.12
CA THR A 50 -20.27 7.05 -19.29
C THR A 50 -20.50 5.71 -20.00
N LEU A 51 -20.54 4.59 -19.26
CA LEU A 51 -20.79 3.27 -19.85
C LEU A 51 -22.18 3.19 -20.49
N MET A 52 -23.21 3.73 -19.84
CA MET A 52 -24.56 3.81 -20.40
C MET A 52 -24.62 4.66 -21.67
N ALA A 53 -23.88 5.77 -21.73
CA ALA A 53 -23.81 6.60 -22.92
C ALA A 53 -23.14 5.86 -24.10
N VAL A 54 -22.08 5.09 -23.83
CA VAL A 54 -21.44 4.23 -24.85
C VAL A 54 -22.42 3.17 -25.36
N GLU A 55 -23.14 2.50 -24.45
CA GLU A 55 -24.18 1.53 -24.81
C GLU A 55 -25.31 2.17 -25.65
N ALA A 56 -25.68 3.41 -25.34
CA ALA A 56 -26.70 4.14 -26.08
C ALA A 56 -26.26 4.54 -27.50
N GLY A 57 -24.95 4.67 -27.75
CA GLY A 57 -24.39 4.93 -29.08
C GLY A 57 -23.17 5.88 -29.13
N CYS A 58 -22.70 6.42 -28.01
CA CYS A 58 -21.50 7.25 -28.01
C CYS A 58 -20.26 6.45 -28.44
N ARG A 59 -19.32 7.13 -29.10
CA ARG A 59 -18.05 6.58 -29.61
C ARG A 59 -16.82 7.35 -29.13
N HIS A 60 -17.02 8.49 -28.48
CA HIS A 60 -15.96 9.26 -27.81
C HIS A 60 -16.29 9.36 -26.31
N VAL A 61 -15.32 9.05 -25.45
CA VAL A 61 -15.44 9.23 -24.00
C VAL A 61 -14.41 10.25 -23.54
N GLN A 62 -14.88 11.27 -22.81
CA GLN A 62 -14.03 12.24 -22.13
C GLN A 62 -14.05 11.98 -20.63
N GLY A 63 -12.87 11.97 -20.04
CA GLY A 63 -12.63 11.70 -18.64
C GLY A 63 -11.16 11.92 -18.32
N THR A 64 -10.76 11.57 -17.11
CA THR A 64 -9.38 11.76 -16.64
C THR A 64 -8.83 10.51 -15.99
N ILE A 65 -7.51 10.35 -16.03
CA ILE A 65 -6.83 9.36 -15.20
C ILE A 65 -7.12 9.69 -13.73
N ASN A 66 -7.45 8.67 -12.95
CA ASN A 66 -7.80 8.76 -11.54
C ASN A 66 -9.06 9.58 -11.21
N GLY A 67 -9.82 10.01 -12.23
CA GLY A 67 -11.06 10.79 -12.03
C GLY A 67 -10.82 12.23 -11.61
N TYR A 68 -9.60 12.76 -11.74
CA TYR A 68 -9.31 14.17 -11.44
C TYR A 68 -10.18 15.16 -12.24
N GLY A 69 -10.55 16.26 -11.60
CA GLY A 69 -11.45 17.24 -12.20
C GLY A 69 -11.95 18.24 -11.17
N GLU A 70 -12.89 19.07 -11.60
CA GLU A 70 -13.59 20.00 -10.70
C GLU A 70 -14.45 19.24 -9.68
N ARG A 71 -14.56 19.78 -8.45
CA ARG A 71 -15.44 19.28 -7.39
C ARG A 71 -15.17 17.80 -7.07
N CYS A 72 -16.14 16.92 -7.33
CA CYS A 72 -16.07 15.48 -7.12
C CYS A 72 -15.31 14.74 -8.24
N GLY A 73 -14.83 15.46 -9.26
CA GLY A 73 -14.02 14.92 -10.34
C GLY A 73 -14.77 14.62 -11.62
N ASN A 74 -14.04 14.11 -12.61
CA ASN A 74 -14.57 13.64 -13.89
C ASN A 74 -14.69 12.11 -13.89
N ALA A 75 -15.27 11.56 -14.95
CA ALA A 75 -15.29 10.13 -15.21
C ALA A 75 -13.89 9.50 -15.13
N ASN A 76 -13.72 8.50 -14.25
CA ASN A 76 -12.43 7.87 -13.98
C ASN A 76 -12.05 6.88 -15.10
N MET A 77 -11.06 7.27 -15.92
CA MET A 77 -10.58 6.46 -17.03
C MET A 77 -9.91 5.15 -16.59
N CYS A 78 -9.37 5.09 -15.36
CA CYS A 78 -8.81 3.85 -14.80
C CYS A 78 -9.89 2.78 -14.58
N SER A 79 -11.16 3.18 -14.43
CA SER A 79 -12.31 2.27 -14.35
C SER A 79 -12.95 2.03 -15.73
N ILE A 80 -13.09 3.09 -16.54
CA ILE A 80 -13.82 3.02 -17.80
C ILE A 80 -13.10 2.16 -18.84
N ILE A 81 -11.80 2.37 -19.03
CA ILE A 81 -11.00 1.66 -20.04
C ILE A 81 -11.08 0.13 -19.86
N PRO A 82 -10.77 -0.44 -18.67
CA PRO A 82 -10.85 -1.90 -18.51
C PRO A 82 -12.29 -2.42 -18.55
N ASN A 83 -13.30 -1.67 -18.12
CA ASN A 83 -14.70 -2.05 -18.30
C ASN A 83 -15.07 -2.19 -19.78
N LEU A 84 -14.73 -1.20 -20.61
CA LEU A 84 -15.01 -1.25 -22.04
C LEU A 84 -14.29 -2.41 -22.74
N ILE A 85 -12.99 -2.58 -22.47
CA ILE A 85 -12.15 -3.56 -23.18
C ILE A 85 -12.34 -4.98 -22.64
N LEU A 86 -12.22 -5.18 -21.32
CA LEU A 86 -12.18 -6.52 -20.72
C LEU A 86 -13.55 -7.09 -20.40
N LYS A 87 -14.56 -6.24 -20.16
CA LYS A 87 -15.92 -6.69 -19.78
C LYS A 87 -16.91 -6.60 -20.92
N LEU A 88 -16.88 -5.50 -21.66
CA LEU A 88 -17.85 -5.24 -22.74
C LEU A 88 -17.31 -5.62 -24.13
N GLY A 89 -16.05 -6.03 -24.24
CA GLY A 89 -15.46 -6.56 -25.47
C GLY A 89 -15.22 -5.53 -26.56
N TYR A 90 -15.17 -4.23 -26.22
CA TYR A 90 -14.82 -3.19 -27.18
C TYR A 90 -13.34 -3.26 -27.56
N GLU A 91 -13.06 -3.00 -28.83
CA GLU A 91 -11.69 -2.79 -29.30
C GLU A 91 -11.16 -1.43 -28.82
N GLY A 92 -9.88 -1.38 -28.49
CA GLY A 92 -9.26 -0.17 -27.93
C GLY A 92 -7.77 -0.33 -27.74
N ILE A 93 -7.29 0.06 -26.56
CA ILE A 93 -5.88 -0.01 -26.22
C ILE A 93 -5.40 -1.48 -26.26
N PRO A 94 -4.27 -1.79 -26.92
CA PRO A 94 -3.67 -3.13 -26.92
C PRO A 94 -3.45 -3.68 -25.50
N LYS A 95 -3.60 -5.00 -25.31
CA LYS A 95 -3.53 -5.65 -23.98
C LYS A 95 -2.23 -5.39 -23.24
N ASP A 96 -1.10 -5.36 -23.95
CA ASP A 96 0.23 -5.04 -23.41
C ASP A 96 0.31 -3.61 -22.86
N ARG A 97 -0.39 -2.66 -23.49
CA ARG A 97 -0.48 -1.28 -23.01
C ARG A 97 -1.50 -1.12 -21.89
N LEU A 98 -2.59 -1.89 -21.91
CA LEU A 98 -3.56 -1.93 -20.82
C LEU A 98 -2.93 -2.43 -19.51
N ALA A 99 -1.99 -3.37 -19.61
CA ALA A 99 -1.19 -3.85 -18.48
C ALA A 99 -0.28 -2.77 -17.85
N ARG A 100 -0.23 -1.55 -18.40
CA ARG A 100 0.49 -0.40 -17.83
C ARG A 100 -0.46 0.62 -17.17
N LEU A 101 -1.74 0.31 -17.05
CA LEU A 101 -2.75 1.24 -16.53
C LEU A 101 -2.46 1.67 -15.10
N ARG A 102 -2.03 0.74 -14.23
CA ARG A 102 -1.59 1.05 -12.87
C ARG A 102 -0.40 2.02 -12.86
N ASP A 103 0.61 1.79 -13.69
CA ASP A 103 1.78 2.68 -13.74
C ASP A 103 1.39 4.12 -14.12
N VAL A 104 0.49 4.26 -15.11
CA VAL A 104 -0.04 5.56 -15.52
C VAL A 104 -0.82 6.23 -14.39
N SER A 105 -1.64 5.46 -13.66
CA SER A 105 -2.35 5.95 -12.49
C SER A 105 -1.39 6.49 -11.42
N LEU A 106 -0.35 5.73 -11.08
CA LEU A 106 0.64 6.13 -10.07
C LEU A 106 1.46 7.36 -10.52
N PHE A 107 1.87 7.38 -11.78
CA PHE A 107 2.58 8.53 -12.37
C PHE A 107 1.75 9.82 -12.31
N VAL A 108 0.44 9.74 -12.59
CA VAL A 108 -0.45 10.90 -12.52
C VAL A 108 -0.65 11.38 -11.08
N ASP A 109 -0.75 10.47 -10.11
CA ASP A 109 -0.81 10.83 -8.68
C ASP A 109 0.48 11.54 -8.23
N GLU A 110 1.65 11.01 -8.64
CA GLU A 110 2.95 11.61 -8.36
C GLU A 110 3.08 13.03 -8.94
N MET A 111 2.73 13.20 -10.22
CA MET A 111 2.79 14.50 -10.90
C MET A 111 1.79 15.51 -10.32
N ALA A 112 0.66 15.04 -9.78
CA ALA A 112 -0.32 15.87 -9.06
C ALA A 112 0.10 16.17 -7.61
N ASN A 113 1.21 15.58 -7.12
CA ASN A 113 1.64 15.63 -5.72
C ASN A 113 0.54 15.16 -4.75
N VAL A 114 -0.18 14.10 -5.14
CA VAL A 114 -1.25 13.47 -4.37
C VAL A 114 -0.82 12.06 -3.97
N ILE A 115 -1.11 11.67 -2.73
CA ILE A 115 -0.87 10.30 -2.26
C ILE A 115 -1.82 9.35 -3.02
N PRO A 116 -1.32 8.29 -3.67
CA PRO A 116 -2.17 7.36 -4.41
C PRO A 116 -3.27 6.74 -3.55
N ASP A 117 -4.50 6.71 -4.07
CA ASP A 117 -5.62 6.03 -3.41
C ASP A 117 -5.48 4.51 -3.56
N LYS A 118 -5.25 3.84 -2.43
CA LYS A 118 -5.08 2.38 -2.36
C LYS A 118 -6.35 1.64 -2.75
N HIS A 119 -7.54 2.23 -2.61
CA HIS A 119 -8.82 1.57 -2.86
C HIS A 119 -9.39 1.85 -4.26
N ARG A 120 -8.67 2.59 -5.10
CA ARG A 120 -9.11 2.94 -6.45
C ARG A 120 -9.45 1.67 -7.26
N PRO A 121 -10.60 1.61 -7.95
CA PRO A 121 -10.95 0.44 -8.76
C PRO A 121 -9.87 0.11 -9.79
N TYR A 122 -9.62 -1.18 -10.01
CA TYR A 122 -8.60 -1.75 -10.90
C TYR A 122 -7.14 -1.44 -10.53
N VAL A 123 -6.79 -0.18 -10.27
CA VAL A 123 -5.38 0.26 -10.16
C VAL A 123 -4.92 0.49 -8.73
N GLY A 124 -5.82 0.50 -7.74
CA GLY A 124 -5.48 0.66 -6.33
C GLY A 124 -4.71 -0.54 -5.78
N GLU A 125 -3.81 -0.30 -4.84
CA GLU A 125 -3.03 -1.33 -4.13
C GLU A 125 -3.89 -2.42 -3.45
N SER A 126 -5.12 -2.06 -3.08
CA SER A 126 -6.09 -2.91 -2.39
C SER A 126 -7.15 -3.50 -3.32
N ALA A 127 -7.17 -3.16 -4.62
CA ALA A 127 -8.22 -3.57 -5.56
C ALA A 127 -8.30 -5.10 -5.77
N PHE A 128 -7.18 -5.79 -5.60
CA PHE A 128 -7.06 -7.26 -5.66
C PHE A 128 -6.41 -7.82 -4.39
N ALA A 129 -6.66 -7.16 -3.25
CA ALA A 129 -6.17 -7.59 -1.95
C ALA A 129 -7.20 -8.46 -1.22
N HIS A 130 -6.73 -9.58 -0.69
CA HIS A 130 -7.55 -10.59 -0.04
C HIS A 130 -7.08 -10.81 1.38
N LYS A 131 -7.92 -10.46 2.36
CA LYS A 131 -7.64 -10.71 3.77
C LYS A 131 -7.74 -12.21 4.08
N GLY A 132 -6.80 -12.70 4.89
CA GLY A 132 -6.66 -14.12 5.22
C GLY A 132 -7.95 -14.81 5.70
N GLY A 133 -8.03 -16.11 5.47
CA GLY A 133 -9.17 -16.95 5.86
C GLY A 133 -9.75 -17.75 4.70
N ILE A 134 -11.08 -17.88 4.64
CA ILE A 134 -11.81 -18.65 3.62
C ILE A 134 -11.50 -18.12 2.21
N HIS A 135 -11.38 -16.80 2.05
CA HIS A 135 -11.14 -16.15 0.75
C HIS A 135 -9.85 -16.65 0.10
N VAL A 136 -8.73 -16.66 0.85
CA VAL A 136 -7.42 -17.10 0.33
C VAL A 136 -7.45 -18.59 -0.07
N SER A 137 -8.17 -19.43 0.69
CA SER A 137 -8.30 -20.85 0.36
C SER A 137 -9.08 -21.08 -0.93
N ALA A 138 -10.09 -20.25 -1.21
CA ALA A 138 -10.90 -20.32 -2.42
C ALA A 138 -10.14 -19.77 -3.63
N ILE A 139 -9.44 -18.64 -3.48
CA ILE A 139 -8.61 -18.03 -4.54
C ILE A 139 -7.49 -18.97 -4.99
N ARG A 140 -6.82 -19.66 -4.05
CA ARG A 140 -5.81 -20.67 -4.40
C ARG A 140 -6.37 -21.81 -5.25
N LYS A 141 -7.66 -22.11 -5.16
CA LYS A 141 -8.33 -23.13 -5.97
C LYS A 141 -8.84 -22.56 -7.29
N ASN A 142 -9.49 -21.40 -7.22
CA ASN A 142 -10.02 -20.68 -8.37
C ASN A 142 -10.05 -19.17 -8.09
N PRO A 143 -9.11 -18.38 -8.64
CA PRO A 143 -9.06 -16.92 -8.44
C PRO A 143 -10.34 -16.19 -8.87
N GLU A 144 -11.05 -16.68 -9.89
CA GLU A 144 -12.28 -16.05 -10.41
C GLU A 144 -13.44 -16.01 -9.40
N THR A 145 -13.32 -16.72 -8.28
CA THR A 145 -14.31 -16.69 -7.20
C THR A 145 -14.34 -15.37 -6.43
N TYR A 146 -13.23 -14.62 -6.42
CA TYR A 146 -13.11 -13.33 -5.72
C TYR A 146 -12.50 -12.23 -6.59
N GLU A 147 -11.94 -12.57 -7.75
CA GLU A 147 -11.35 -11.61 -8.68
C GLU A 147 -12.20 -11.52 -9.94
N HIS A 148 -12.74 -10.32 -10.21
CA HIS A 148 -13.54 -10.12 -11.41
C HIS A 148 -12.70 -10.11 -12.70
N ILE A 149 -11.39 -9.91 -12.62
CA ILE A 149 -10.43 -10.05 -13.74
C ILE A 149 -9.09 -10.55 -13.18
N LYS A 150 -8.21 -11.03 -14.06
CA LYS A 150 -6.80 -11.24 -13.71
C LYS A 150 -6.12 -9.87 -13.45
N PRO A 151 -5.50 -9.63 -12.28
CA PRO A 151 -4.92 -8.33 -11.93
C PRO A 151 -3.86 -7.82 -12.93
N GLU A 152 -3.10 -8.75 -13.52
CA GLU A 152 -1.98 -8.43 -14.42
C GLU A 152 -2.46 -7.76 -15.72
N LEU A 153 -3.74 -7.95 -16.08
CA LEU A 153 -4.33 -7.32 -17.27
C LEU A 153 -4.41 -5.80 -17.17
N VAL A 154 -4.35 -5.24 -15.95
CA VAL A 154 -4.38 -3.79 -15.68
C VAL A 154 -3.10 -3.31 -14.98
N GLY A 155 -2.06 -4.16 -14.96
CA GLY A 155 -0.78 -3.85 -14.30
C GLY A 155 -0.82 -3.95 -12.79
N ASN A 156 -1.82 -4.61 -12.23
CA ASN A 156 -1.93 -4.84 -10.79
C ASN A 156 -1.55 -6.28 -10.45
N THR A 157 -1.50 -6.62 -9.16
CA THR A 157 -1.13 -7.95 -8.69
C THR A 157 -2.07 -8.43 -7.59
N GLN A 158 -2.27 -9.74 -7.52
CA GLN A 158 -3.01 -10.37 -6.43
C GLN A 158 -2.20 -10.26 -5.13
N ARG A 159 -2.81 -9.71 -4.08
CA ARG A 159 -2.18 -9.57 -2.76
C ARG A 159 -2.96 -10.34 -1.70
N VAL A 160 -2.25 -11.07 -0.85
CA VAL A 160 -2.84 -11.74 0.31
C VAL A 160 -2.39 -11.01 1.56
N LEU A 161 -3.33 -10.46 2.32
CA LEU A 161 -3.04 -9.76 3.57
C LEU A 161 -3.05 -10.77 4.72
N ILE A 162 -2.04 -10.67 5.58
CA ILE A 162 -1.97 -11.47 6.81
C ILE A 162 -2.65 -10.71 7.94
N SER A 163 -3.50 -11.43 8.67
CA SER A 163 -4.19 -10.98 9.89
C SER A 163 -4.49 -12.16 10.81
N ASP A 164 -5.09 -11.90 11.96
CA ASP A 164 -5.70 -12.82 12.93
C ASP A 164 -6.56 -13.95 12.31
N LEU A 165 -7.27 -13.66 11.22
CA LEU A 165 -8.08 -14.61 10.44
C LEU A 165 -7.24 -15.51 9.53
N SER A 166 -5.94 -15.27 9.41
CA SER A 166 -5.05 -16.05 8.55
C SER A 166 -4.82 -17.45 9.10
N GLY A 167 -5.08 -18.44 8.24
CA GLY A 167 -4.75 -19.83 8.49
C GLY A 167 -3.43 -20.25 7.85
N GLU A 168 -3.12 -21.55 7.95
CA GLU A 168 -1.93 -22.17 7.35
C GLU A 168 -1.80 -21.82 5.84
N SER A 169 -2.92 -21.77 5.10
CA SER A 169 -2.93 -21.47 3.67
C SER A 169 -2.43 -20.06 3.32
N SER A 170 -2.75 -19.06 4.14
CA SER A 170 -2.30 -17.68 3.93
C SER A 170 -0.81 -17.53 4.21
N ILE A 171 -0.34 -18.20 5.28
CA ILE A 171 1.09 -18.22 5.63
C ILE A 171 1.91 -18.93 4.55
N LEU A 172 1.45 -20.07 4.04
CA LEU A 172 2.11 -20.76 2.93
C LEU A 172 2.17 -19.91 1.67
N TYR A 173 1.09 -19.18 1.35
CA TYR A 173 1.06 -18.28 0.20
C TYR A 173 2.10 -17.16 0.35
N LYS A 174 2.14 -16.50 1.53
CA LYS A 174 3.11 -15.44 1.79
C LYS A 174 4.54 -15.95 1.87
N ALA A 175 4.77 -17.12 2.46
CA ALA A 175 6.08 -17.76 2.48
C ALA A 175 6.63 -17.92 1.05
N LYS A 176 5.80 -18.43 0.14
CA LYS A 176 6.17 -18.57 -1.27
C LYS A 176 6.48 -17.21 -1.92
N ALA A 177 5.70 -16.18 -1.63
CA ALA A 177 5.96 -14.82 -2.13
C ALA A 177 7.29 -14.22 -1.60
N PHE A 178 7.71 -14.62 -0.40
CA PHE A 178 8.99 -14.25 0.22
C PHE A 178 10.14 -15.23 -0.09
N ASN A 179 9.93 -16.19 -1.02
CA ASN A 179 10.90 -17.25 -1.34
C ASN A 179 11.34 -18.09 -0.11
N ILE A 180 10.41 -18.32 0.82
CA ILE A 180 10.60 -19.11 2.03
C ILE A 180 9.99 -20.51 1.84
N ASP A 181 10.80 -21.57 1.80
CA ASP A 181 10.32 -22.97 1.70
C ASP A 181 9.97 -23.54 3.09
N ILE A 182 8.67 -23.53 3.41
CA ILE A 182 8.13 -24.09 4.66
C ILE A 182 7.01 -25.10 4.45
N GLU A 183 6.69 -25.43 3.19
CA GLU A 183 5.53 -26.26 2.87
C GLU A 183 5.67 -27.67 3.49
N LYS A 184 6.90 -28.17 3.56
CA LYS A 184 7.21 -29.49 4.13
C LYS A 184 7.27 -29.49 5.66
N ASN A 185 7.31 -28.32 6.32
CA ASN A 185 7.44 -28.21 7.77
C ASN A 185 6.17 -27.65 8.42
N ARG A 186 5.12 -28.48 8.45
CA ARG A 186 3.81 -28.11 9.01
C ARG A 186 3.87 -27.64 10.47
N ARG A 187 4.85 -28.10 11.25
CA ARG A 187 5.05 -27.64 12.64
C ARG A 187 5.42 -26.16 12.66
N ILE A 188 6.39 -25.74 11.86
CA ILE A 188 6.81 -24.34 11.80
C ILE A 188 5.68 -23.44 11.27
N VAL A 189 4.92 -23.90 10.27
CA VAL A 189 3.75 -23.16 9.78
C VAL A 189 2.76 -22.87 10.93
N LYS A 190 2.48 -23.87 11.78
CA LYS A 190 1.60 -23.69 12.95
C LYS A 190 2.18 -22.74 13.99
N GLU A 191 3.49 -22.81 14.24
CA GLU A 191 4.19 -21.92 15.17
C GLU A 191 4.13 -20.46 14.68
N VAL A 192 4.36 -20.23 13.39
CA VAL A 192 4.22 -18.90 12.75
C VAL A 192 2.78 -18.37 12.85
N VAL A 193 1.78 -19.19 12.52
CA VAL A 193 0.36 -18.81 12.65
C VAL A 193 0.04 -18.42 14.09
N LYS A 194 0.48 -19.23 15.06
CA LYS A 194 0.28 -18.96 16.49
C LYS A 194 0.92 -17.63 16.89
N LYS A 195 2.17 -17.40 16.47
CA LYS A 195 2.92 -16.18 16.81
C LYS A 195 2.29 -14.92 16.23
N ILE A 196 1.80 -14.99 14.99
CA ILE A 196 1.09 -13.88 14.35
C ILE A 196 -0.18 -13.56 15.12
N LYS A 197 -0.99 -14.56 15.48
CA LYS A 197 -2.20 -14.35 16.30
C LYS A 197 -1.88 -13.72 17.66
N GLU A 198 -0.83 -14.18 18.33
CA GLU A 198 -0.36 -13.61 19.60
C GLU A 198 0.11 -12.15 19.45
N LEU A 199 0.75 -11.81 18.33
CA LEU A 199 1.18 -10.43 18.05
C LEU A 199 -0.01 -9.54 17.70
N GLU A 200 -0.96 -10.01 16.90
CA GLU A 200 -2.16 -9.23 16.56
C GLU A 200 -3.06 -8.98 17.77
N MET A 201 -3.20 -9.94 18.68
CA MET A 201 -3.89 -9.73 19.96
C MET A 201 -3.20 -8.65 20.83
N ARG A 202 -1.89 -8.46 20.68
CA ARG A 202 -1.14 -7.37 21.32
C ARG A 202 -1.22 -6.06 20.54
N GLY A 203 -1.91 -6.04 19.40
CA GLY A 203 -2.18 -4.85 18.60
C GLY A 203 -1.31 -4.70 17.34
N TYR A 204 -0.45 -5.68 17.03
CA TYR A 204 0.28 -5.68 15.76
C TYR A 204 -0.70 -5.75 14.60
N GLN A 205 -0.33 -5.10 13.48
CA GLN A 205 -1.04 -5.24 12.22
C GLN A 205 0.02 -5.44 11.14
N PHE A 206 0.08 -6.65 10.60
CA PHE A 206 1.06 -6.99 9.55
C PHE A 206 0.59 -6.52 8.15
N GLU A 207 -0.67 -6.11 8.03
CA GLU A 207 -1.17 -5.37 6.87
C GLU A 207 -0.42 -4.03 6.73
N GLY A 208 0.37 -3.90 5.67
CA GLY A 208 1.27 -2.76 5.46
C GLY A 208 2.61 -2.86 6.17
N ALA A 209 2.90 -3.96 6.87
CA ALA A 209 4.18 -4.22 7.53
C ALA A 209 4.82 -5.54 7.07
N GLU A 210 4.89 -5.72 5.74
CA GLU A 210 5.38 -6.95 5.12
C GLU A 210 6.84 -7.27 5.49
N GLY A 211 7.69 -6.26 5.72
CA GLY A 211 9.08 -6.48 6.16
C GLY A 211 9.16 -7.12 7.53
N SER A 212 8.37 -6.64 8.50
CA SER A 212 8.27 -7.26 9.84
C SER A 212 7.70 -8.69 9.77
N LEU A 213 6.73 -8.93 8.88
CA LEU A 213 6.18 -10.26 8.68
C LEU A 213 7.22 -11.24 8.12
N GLU A 214 7.95 -10.83 7.08
CA GLU A 214 8.99 -11.66 6.47
C GLU A 214 10.11 -12.00 7.47
N LEU A 215 10.58 -10.99 8.22
CA LEU A 215 11.55 -11.18 9.30
C LEU A 215 11.02 -12.15 10.36
N LEU A 216 9.77 -12.00 10.79
CA LEU A 216 9.15 -12.90 11.76
C LEU A 216 9.17 -14.37 11.27
N MET A 217 8.88 -14.59 9.99
CA MET A 217 8.89 -15.92 9.38
C MET A 217 10.30 -16.50 9.32
N LYS A 218 11.28 -15.73 8.83
CA LYS A 218 12.69 -16.18 8.76
C LYS A 218 13.30 -16.41 10.15
N LYS A 219 12.97 -15.57 11.13
CA LYS A 219 13.38 -15.75 12.55
C LYS A 219 12.80 -17.04 13.13
N SER A 220 11.52 -17.32 12.86
CA SER A 220 10.84 -18.55 13.32
C SER A 220 11.41 -19.83 12.68
N LEU A 221 12.06 -19.70 11.51
CA LEU A 221 12.76 -20.78 10.82
C LEU A 221 14.22 -20.95 11.24
N GLY A 222 14.77 -20.00 12.00
CA GLY A 222 16.20 -19.97 12.32
C GLY A 222 17.11 -19.71 11.11
N VAL A 223 16.55 -19.21 10.00
CA VAL A 223 17.33 -18.85 8.79
C VAL A 223 17.66 -17.37 8.72
N HIS A 224 17.13 -16.57 9.64
CA HIS A 224 17.45 -15.15 9.75
C HIS A 224 18.84 -14.93 10.33
N LYS A 225 19.65 -14.14 9.65
CA LYS A 225 20.96 -13.70 10.15
C LYS A 225 20.77 -12.49 11.05
N GLN A 226 21.35 -12.54 12.25
CA GLN A 226 21.36 -11.40 13.16
C GLN A 226 22.49 -10.44 12.77
N TYR A 227 22.14 -9.25 12.28
CA TYR A 227 23.12 -8.26 11.82
C TYR A 227 23.70 -7.40 12.95
N PHE A 228 22.92 -7.15 13.99
CA PHE A 228 23.31 -6.35 15.15
C PHE A 228 22.40 -6.64 16.35
N ASP A 229 22.90 -6.30 17.54
CA ASP A 229 22.22 -6.47 18.82
C ASP A 229 22.11 -5.13 19.55
N LEU A 230 20.93 -4.85 20.10
CA LEU A 230 20.78 -3.75 21.04
C LEU A 230 21.33 -4.15 22.41
N ILE A 231 22.29 -3.38 22.91
CA ILE A 231 22.69 -3.45 24.32
C ILE A 231 21.79 -2.51 25.15
N GLY A 232 21.51 -1.32 24.62
CA GLY A 232 20.54 -0.40 25.22
C GLY A 232 20.53 0.97 24.52
N PHE A 233 19.48 1.73 24.78
CA PHE A 233 19.41 3.12 24.36
C PHE A 233 18.83 4.00 25.47
N ARG A 234 19.16 5.29 25.41
CA ARG A 234 18.58 6.34 26.26
C ARG A 234 18.17 7.49 25.36
N VAL A 235 16.94 7.95 25.51
CA VAL A 235 16.44 9.14 24.81
C VAL A 235 16.07 10.18 25.84
N VAL A 236 16.57 11.41 25.66
CA VAL A 236 16.31 12.56 26.52
C VAL A 236 15.63 13.62 25.68
N VAL A 237 14.49 14.12 26.17
CA VAL A 237 13.80 15.28 25.61
C VAL A 237 13.86 16.38 26.66
N GLU A 238 14.50 17.49 26.33
CA GLU A 238 14.62 18.65 27.21
C GLU A 238 13.87 19.83 26.59
N LYS A 239 12.93 20.42 27.34
CA LYS A 239 12.30 21.69 26.97
C LYS A 239 12.67 22.75 28.00
N LYS A 240 13.40 23.77 27.56
CA LYS A 240 13.69 24.97 28.36
C LYS A 240 12.55 25.98 28.21
N GLU A 241 12.35 26.83 29.20
CA GLU A 241 11.18 27.73 29.35
C GLU A 241 10.84 28.55 28.09
N ARG A 242 11.85 28.99 27.32
CA ARG A 242 11.69 29.77 26.07
C ARG A 242 12.33 29.13 24.84
N GLY A 243 12.62 27.83 24.89
CA GLY A 243 13.29 27.10 23.80
C GLY A 243 12.38 26.09 23.11
N GLU A 244 12.72 25.79 21.86
CA GLU A 244 12.22 24.59 21.20
C GLU A 244 12.74 23.34 21.95
N PRO A 245 11.93 22.26 22.03
CA PRO A 245 12.39 21.00 22.62
C PRO A 245 13.63 20.48 21.89
N ILE A 246 14.64 20.06 22.65
CA ILE A 246 15.83 19.40 22.14
C ILE A 246 15.70 17.91 22.47
N SER A 247 15.87 17.05 21.46
CA SER A 247 15.89 15.60 21.67
C SER A 247 17.27 15.04 21.35
N GLU A 248 17.81 14.26 22.28
CA GLU A 248 19.07 13.52 22.10
C GLU A 248 18.81 12.04 22.36
N ALA A 249 19.36 11.17 21.51
CA ALA A 249 19.39 9.74 21.74
C ALA A 249 20.84 9.26 21.83
N THR A 250 21.13 8.44 22.83
CA THR A 250 22.36 7.68 22.98
C THR A 250 22.03 6.20 22.81
N ILE A 251 22.78 5.50 21.95
CA ILE A 251 22.56 4.08 21.66
C ILE A 251 23.86 3.30 21.78
N MET A 252 23.75 2.09 22.34
CA MET A 252 24.83 1.11 22.40
C MET A 252 24.39 -0.16 21.67
N LEU A 253 25.14 -0.53 20.64
CA LEU A 253 24.88 -1.69 19.79
C LEU A 253 26.10 -2.60 19.75
N LYS A 254 25.87 -3.89 19.54
CA LYS A 254 26.91 -4.87 19.22
C LYS A 254 26.76 -5.34 17.77
N VAL A 255 27.84 -5.29 16.99
CA VAL A 255 27.91 -5.79 15.61
C VAL A 255 29.08 -6.78 15.54
N GLY A 256 28.76 -8.07 15.41
CA GLY A 256 29.75 -9.13 15.63
C GLY A 256 30.33 -9.01 17.05
N ASP A 257 31.65 -8.89 17.19
CA ASP A 257 32.31 -8.72 18.50
C ASP A 257 32.56 -7.26 18.90
N ARG A 258 32.13 -6.29 18.07
CA ARG A 258 32.39 -4.86 18.29
C ARG A 258 31.20 -4.18 18.93
N ILE A 259 31.45 -3.41 19.99
CA ILE A 259 30.46 -2.56 20.63
C ILE A 259 30.64 -1.13 20.11
N GLU A 260 29.57 -0.54 19.60
CA GLU A 260 29.52 0.87 19.22
C GLU A 260 28.61 1.63 20.18
N HIS A 261 29.08 2.81 20.57
CA HIS A 261 28.34 3.73 21.42
C HIS A 261 28.29 5.08 20.74
N THR A 262 27.08 5.52 20.37
CA THR A 262 26.90 6.76 19.62
C THR A 262 25.76 7.59 20.18
N ALA A 263 25.86 8.90 20.04
CA ALA A 263 24.76 9.82 20.30
C ALA A 263 24.47 10.70 19.07
N ALA A 264 23.20 11.10 18.94
CA ALA A 264 22.74 12.04 17.92
C ALA A 264 21.56 12.89 18.44
N LEU A 265 21.50 14.12 17.93
CA LEU A 265 20.35 15.01 18.09
C LEU A 265 19.30 14.73 17.01
N GLY A 266 18.07 15.16 17.26
CA GLY A 266 17.00 15.15 16.27
C GLY A 266 15.88 16.11 16.63
N ASN A 267 15.00 16.35 15.67
CA ASN A 267 13.83 17.23 15.84
C ASN A 267 12.79 16.67 16.81
N GLY A 268 12.95 15.42 17.24
CA GLY A 268 12.11 14.73 18.20
C GLY A 268 12.80 13.44 18.66
N PRO A 269 12.26 12.77 19.69
CA PRO A 269 12.91 11.60 20.29
C PRO A 269 13.11 10.45 19.31
N VAL A 270 12.15 10.21 18.43
CA VAL A 270 12.23 9.16 17.40
C VAL A 270 13.26 9.50 16.34
N ASN A 271 13.31 10.75 15.88
CA ASN A 271 14.32 11.17 14.90
C ASN A 271 15.74 11.14 15.48
N ALA A 272 15.91 11.55 16.75
CA ALA A 272 17.19 11.43 17.43
C ALA A 272 17.64 9.96 17.52
N LEU A 273 16.70 9.05 17.85
CA LEU A 273 16.95 7.61 17.92
C LEU A 273 17.33 7.01 16.56
N ASP A 274 16.61 7.35 15.48
CA ASP A 274 16.94 6.93 14.11
C ASP A 274 18.31 7.44 13.68
N ASN A 275 18.62 8.72 13.94
CA ASN A 275 19.93 9.31 13.63
C ASN A 275 21.06 8.59 14.38
N ALA A 276 20.87 8.29 15.67
CA ALA A 276 21.86 7.59 16.50
C ALA A 276 22.06 6.15 16.01
N LEU A 277 20.98 5.43 15.72
CA LEU A 277 21.00 4.07 15.19
C LEU A 277 21.74 4.01 13.84
N ARG A 278 21.40 4.90 12.91
CA ARG A 278 22.09 4.99 11.60
C ARG A 278 23.56 5.33 11.77
N LYS A 279 23.90 6.27 12.65
CA LYS A 279 25.30 6.66 12.94
C LYS A 279 26.12 5.49 13.49
N ALA A 280 25.54 4.66 14.36
CA ALA A 280 26.19 3.45 14.87
C ALA A 280 26.44 2.41 13.77
N LEU A 281 25.42 2.16 12.93
CA LEU A 281 25.47 1.08 11.94
C LEU A 281 26.18 1.44 10.63
N HIS A 282 26.25 2.73 10.27
CA HIS A 282 26.79 3.18 8.99
C HIS A 282 28.24 2.72 8.73
N LYS A 283 29.06 2.59 9.78
CA LYS A 283 30.44 2.09 9.68
C LYS A 283 30.53 0.63 9.22
N PHE A 284 29.51 -0.16 9.52
CA PHE A 284 29.45 -1.61 9.25
C PHE A 284 28.65 -1.89 7.98
N TYR A 285 27.60 -1.09 7.77
CA TYR A 285 26.67 -1.24 6.66
C TYR A 285 26.49 0.10 5.91
N PRO A 286 27.45 0.52 5.07
CA PRO A 286 27.37 1.78 4.32
C PRO A 286 26.15 1.86 3.40
N THR A 287 25.59 0.72 2.99
CA THR A 287 24.38 0.59 2.16
C THR A 287 23.15 1.26 2.78
N LEU A 288 23.12 1.41 4.11
CA LEU A 288 22.06 2.10 4.84
C LEU A 288 21.97 3.60 4.50
N ALA A 289 23.01 4.21 3.90
CA ALA A 289 22.97 5.61 3.47
C ALA A 289 21.95 5.88 2.36
N ARG A 290 21.52 4.85 1.63
CA ARG A 290 20.50 4.96 0.57
C ARG A 290 19.08 4.79 1.09
N MET A 291 18.92 4.38 2.35
CA MET A 291 17.63 4.10 2.96
C MET A 291 17.09 5.34 3.67
N ASN A 292 15.85 5.72 3.39
CA ASN A 292 15.15 6.82 4.07
C ASN A 292 13.80 6.34 4.63
N LEU A 293 13.38 6.94 5.73
CA LEU A 293 12.03 6.81 6.27
C LEU A 293 11.10 7.71 5.44
N VAL A 294 10.11 7.14 4.77
CA VAL A 294 9.20 7.88 3.86
C VAL A 294 7.82 8.13 4.47
N ASP A 295 7.40 7.32 5.45
CA ASP A 295 6.16 7.54 6.19
C ASP A 295 6.28 7.02 7.63
N TYR A 296 5.55 7.68 8.54
CA TYR A 296 5.53 7.36 9.97
C TYR A 296 4.13 7.59 10.55
N LYS A 297 3.48 6.51 10.98
CA LYS A 297 2.09 6.52 11.47
C LYS A 297 2.02 5.93 12.88
N VAL A 298 1.42 6.69 13.80
CA VAL A 298 1.10 6.23 15.15
C VAL A 298 -0.40 6.01 15.27
N ARG A 299 -0.77 4.89 15.90
CA ARG A 299 -2.16 4.53 16.22
C ARG A 299 -2.23 4.11 17.68
N VAL A 300 -3.07 4.78 18.45
CA VAL A 300 -3.42 4.34 19.81
C VAL A 300 -4.48 3.25 19.68
N LEU A 301 -4.25 2.10 20.29
CA LEU A 301 -5.05 0.89 20.06
C LEU A 301 -6.34 0.85 20.87
N THR A 302 -6.35 1.48 22.04
CA THR A 302 -7.52 1.59 22.92
C THR A 302 -7.72 3.04 23.33
N THR A 303 -8.97 3.50 23.39
CA THR A 303 -9.30 4.86 23.85
C THR A 303 -9.63 4.90 25.33
N THR A 304 -9.77 3.74 25.99
CA THR A 304 -10.16 3.61 27.40
C THR A 304 -8.98 3.78 28.36
N ASP A 305 -7.77 3.40 27.94
CA ASP A 305 -6.60 3.29 28.83
C ASP A 305 -5.76 4.58 28.84
N GLY A 306 -6.24 5.64 28.18
CA GLY A 306 -5.61 6.96 28.16
C GLY A 306 -4.15 6.90 27.71
N THR A 307 -3.25 7.45 28.54
CA THR A 307 -1.81 7.51 28.25
C THR A 307 -1.08 6.18 28.40
N GLU A 308 -1.73 5.15 28.97
CA GLU A 308 -1.17 3.80 29.13
C GLU A 308 -1.54 2.88 27.96
N ALA A 309 -2.40 3.36 27.06
CA ALA A 309 -2.86 2.60 25.92
C ALA A 309 -1.67 2.14 25.04
N PRO A 310 -1.63 0.85 24.65
CA PRO A 310 -0.67 0.37 23.69
C PRO A 310 -0.67 1.21 22.41
N THR A 311 0.52 1.62 22.00
CA THR A 311 0.71 2.38 20.76
C THR A 311 1.28 1.45 19.69
N ARG A 312 0.67 1.47 18.51
CA ARG A 312 1.21 0.85 17.31
C ARG A 312 1.88 1.92 16.47
N VAL A 313 3.13 1.65 16.09
CA VAL A 313 3.91 2.46 15.15
C VAL A 313 4.08 1.66 13.88
N LEU A 314 3.63 2.22 12.77
CA LEU A 314 3.83 1.72 11.41
C LEU A 314 4.76 2.69 10.69
N ILE A 315 5.83 2.17 10.10
CA ILE A 315 6.75 2.97 9.30
C ILE A 315 6.88 2.39 7.90
N GLU A 316 7.04 3.26 6.91
CA GLU A 316 7.45 2.87 5.56
C GLU A 316 8.83 3.43 5.28
N SER A 317 9.71 2.60 4.74
CA SER A 317 11.07 2.95 4.37
C SER A 317 11.31 2.64 2.90
N SER A 318 12.22 3.39 2.27
CA SER A 318 12.57 3.24 0.86
C SER A 318 14.07 3.36 0.66
N ASP A 319 14.61 2.60 -0.29
CA ASP A 319 15.98 2.78 -0.81
C ASP A 319 16.03 3.42 -2.20
N GLY A 320 14.90 4.01 -2.62
CA GLY A 320 14.70 4.58 -3.97
C GLY A 320 14.36 3.54 -5.03
N LYS A 321 14.46 2.23 -4.73
CA LYS A 321 14.07 1.13 -5.62
C LYS A 321 12.90 0.33 -5.07
N ARG A 322 12.92 0.05 -3.77
CA ARG A 322 11.90 -0.71 -3.06
C ARG A 322 11.32 0.14 -1.94
N VAL A 323 10.06 -0.11 -1.61
CA VAL A 323 9.39 0.42 -0.42
C VAL A 323 8.96 -0.77 0.42
N TRP A 324 9.21 -0.71 1.73
CA TRP A 324 8.78 -1.74 2.66
C TRP A 324 8.25 -1.09 3.93
N GLY A 325 7.28 -1.75 4.55
CA GLY A 325 6.73 -1.34 5.82
C GLY A 325 7.11 -2.27 6.96
N THR A 326 7.24 -1.71 8.16
CA THR A 326 7.49 -2.44 9.41
C THR A 326 6.64 -1.89 10.54
N VAL A 327 6.47 -2.70 11.59
CA VAL A 327 5.55 -2.40 12.70
C VAL A 327 6.20 -2.69 14.04
N GLY A 328 5.92 -1.83 15.02
CA GLY A 328 6.23 -2.04 16.42
C GLY A 328 5.03 -1.70 17.28
N VAL A 329 4.89 -2.40 18.41
CA VAL A 329 3.78 -2.16 19.36
C VAL A 329 4.28 -2.22 20.78
N SER A 330 4.03 -1.15 21.52
CA SER A 330 4.38 -1.02 22.92
C SER A 330 3.53 0.06 23.59
N PRO A 331 3.24 -0.06 24.89
CA PRO A 331 2.73 1.07 25.69
C PRO A 331 3.67 2.29 25.65
N ASN A 332 4.97 2.07 25.45
CA ASN A 332 5.94 3.14 25.26
C ASN A 332 6.15 3.42 23.76
N ILE A 333 5.75 4.60 23.30
CA ILE A 333 5.88 5.03 21.91
C ILE A 333 7.33 4.98 21.38
N ILE A 334 8.32 5.24 22.23
CA ILE A 334 9.74 5.17 21.83
C ILE A 334 10.17 3.73 21.60
N GLU A 335 9.70 2.80 22.43
CA GLU A 335 9.93 1.36 22.24
C GLU A 335 9.20 0.82 21.01
N ALA A 336 7.95 1.24 20.78
CA ALA A 336 7.21 0.87 19.57
C ALA A 336 7.93 1.38 18.31
N SER A 337 8.44 2.62 18.36
CA SER A 337 9.22 3.20 17.27
C SER A 337 10.54 2.46 17.06
N TRP A 338 11.22 2.11 18.15
CA TRP A 338 12.46 1.34 18.12
C TRP A 338 12.26 0.00 17.41
N GLN A 339 11.25 -0.78 17.81
CA GLN A 339 10.93 -2.07 17.19
C GLN A 339 10.72 -1.94 15.68
N ALA A 340 9.92 -0.95 15.25
CA ALA A 340 9.65 -0.71 13.83
C ALA A 340 10.94 -0.32 13.08
N LEU A 341 11.76 0.57 13.63
CA LEU A 341 13.03 1.02 13.05
C LEU A 341 14.03 -0.13 12.91
N VAL A 342 14.18 -0.97 13.93
CA VAL A 342 15.06 -2.14 13.90
C VAL A 342 14.63 -3.09 12.82
N ASP A 343 13.35 -3.48 12.79
CA ASP A 343 12.84 -4.36 11.74
C ASP A 343 13.07 -3.75 10.35
N SER A 344 12.95 -2.43 10.19
CA SER A 344 13.15 -1.79 8.89
C SER A 344 14.61 -1.86 8.42
N ILE A 345 15.57 -1.63 9.33
CA ILE A 345 16.99 -1.74 9.03
C ILE A 345 17.39 -3.21 8.83
N ASP A 346 16.93 -4.11 9.70
CA ASP A 346 17.14 -5.56 9.62
C ASP A 346 16.65 -6.09 8.26
N TYR A 347 15.46 -5.65 7.83
CA TYR A 347 14.92 -5.96 6.52
C TYR A 347 15.76 -5.39 5.38
N LYS A 348 16.25 -4.16 5.48
CA LYS A 348 17.13 -3.56 4.45
C LYS A 348 18.42 -4.36 4.27
N LEU A 349 19.01 -4.85 5.35
CA LEU A 349 20.23 -5.64 5.30
C LEU A 349 19.97 -7.03 4.71
N LEU A 350 18.84 -7.65 5.09
CA LEU A 350 18.37 -8.91 4.51
C LEU A 350 18.23 -8.83 2.99
N ILE A 351 17.47 -7.86 2.48
CA ILE A 351 17.24 -7.74 1.03
C ILE A 351 18.51 -7.36 0.26
N GLU A 352 19.48 -6.71 0.90
CA GLU A 352 20.77 -6.40 0.26
C GLU A 352 21.62 -7.67 0.11
N GLU A 353 21.62 -8.55 1.12
CA GLU A 353 22.34 -9.83 1.09
C GLU A 353 21.73 -10.81 0.07
N GLU A 354 20.40 -10.82 -0.09
CA GLU A 354 19.71 -11.68 -1.07
C GLU A 354 19.80 -11.19 -2.53
N ASN A 355 20.22 -9.93 -2.75
CA ASN A 355 20.44 -9.38 -4.08
C ASN A 355 21.89 -9.57 -4.57
N ILE A 356 22.77 -10.15 -3.75
CA ILE A 356 24.14 -10.58 -4.09
C ILE A 356 24.08 -12.04 -4.50
#